data_AF-A0A5N9FGX7-F1
#
_entry.id   AF-A0A5N9FGX7-F1
#
_cell.length_a   1.000
_cell.length_b   1.000
_cell.length_c   1.000
_cell.angle_alpha   90.00
_cell.angle_beta   90.00
_cell.angle_gamma   90.00
#
_symmetry.space_group_name_H-M   'P 1'
#
loop_
_entity.id
_entity.type
_entity.pdbx_description
1 polymer ?
#
loop_
_entity_poly.entity_id
_entity_poly.type
_entity_poly.pdbx_seq_one_letter_code
_entity_poly.pdbx_strand_id
1 'polypeptide(L)'
;MTMNNNEGLRWVRQAEEDLKDSKYNSEGGKHHLACFLSQQAAEKAVKGYLYFRGAEDVWGHSLSDLCEDAKLFEMFFDTIKSEARQLDKYFEMTRYPQFLPGGIPSEAFEAADSERAMELSELVVNFVKERVMP
;
A
#
# COMPACT_ATOMS: atom_id res chain seq x y z
N MET A 1 -12.93 -7.80 -20.44
CA MET A 1 -12.39 -6.71 -19.60
C MET A 1 -12.55 -5.39 -20.35
N THR A 2 -13.03 -4.35 -19.69
CA THR A 2 -13.04 -2.97 -20.22
C THR A 2 -11.62 -2.37 -20.10
N MET A 3 -11.37 -1.21 -20.72
CA MET A 3 -10.09 -0.48 -20.56
C MET A 3 -9.77 -0.22 -19.07
N ASN A 4 -10.76 0.16 -18.26
CA ASN A 4 -10.57 0.45 -16.83
C ASN A 4 -10.22 -0.80 -16.02
N ASN A 5 -10.76 -1.97 -16.38
CA ASN A 5 -10.35 -3.24 -15.76
C ASN A 5 -8.87 -3.55 -16.04
N ASN A 6 -8.40 -3.28 -17.27
CA ASN A 6 -6.99 -3.52 -17.61
C ASN A 6 -6.06 -2.56 -16.86
N GLU A 7 -6.46 -1.30 -16.67
CA GLU A 7 -5.69 -0.35 -15.87
C GLU A 7 -5.66 -0.77 -14.41
N GLY A 8 -6.81 -1.10 -13.80
CA GLY A 8 -6.84 -1.62 -12.43
C GLY A 8 -5.91 -2.82 -12.20
N LEU A 9 -5.89 -3.78 -13.13
CA LEU A 9 -4.96 -4.91 -13.08
C LEU A 9 -3.49 -4.52 -13.27
N ARG A 10 -3.20 -3.48 -14.05
CA ARG A 10 -1.84 -2.95 -14.19
C ARG A 10 -1.33 -2.37 -12.85
N TRP A 11 -2.18 -1.66 -12.12
CA TRP A 11 -1.86 -1.14 -10.79
C TRP A 11 -1.67 -2.26 -9.77
N VAL A 12 -2.54 -3.27 -9.76
CA VAL A 12 -2.42 -4.42 -8.83
C VAL A 12 -1.13 -5.20 -9.09
N ARG A 13 -0.75 -5.42 -10.36
CA ARG A 13 0.55 -6.05 -10.67
C ARG A 13 1.73 -5.26 -10.13
N GLN A 14 1.69 -3.93 -10.19
CA GLN A 14 2.75 -3.12 -9.61
C GLN A 14 2.76 -3.22 -8.08
N ALA A 15 1.58 -3.30 -7.44
CA ALA A 15 1.49 -3.53 -5.99
C ALA A 15 2.16 -4.84 -5.57
N GLU A 16 2.03 -5.90 -6.37
CA GLU A 16 2.70 -7.18 -6.11
C GLU A 16 4.22 -7.07 -6.22
N GLU A 17 4.74 -6.35 -7.22
CA GLU A 17 6.18 -6.11 -7.35
C GLU A 17 6.72 -5.25 -6.21
N ASP A 18 6.00 -4.19 -5.82
CA ASP A 18 6.37 -3.36 -4.66
C ASP A 18 6.44 -4.19 -3.37
N LEU A 19 5.53 -5.15 -3.17
CA LEU A 19 5.55 -6.04 -2.00
C LEU A 19 6.75 -6.99 -2.03
N LYS A 20 7.13 -7.51 -3.21
CA LYS A 20 8.36 -8.32 -3.37
C LYS A 20 9.60 -7.48 -3.08
N ASP A 21 9.67 -6.27 -3.60
CA ASP A 21 10.78 -5.34 -3.36
C ASP A 21 10.84 -4.93 -1.89
N SER A 22 9.70 -4.78 -1.22
CA SER A 22 9.65 -4.56 0.23
C SER A 22 10.34 -5.69 0.98
N LYS A 23 10.02 -6.94 0.65
CA LYS A 23 10.66 -8.13 1.24
C LYS A 23 12.17 -8.16 1.00
N TYR A 24 12.59 -7.94 -0.25
CA TYR A 24 14.00 -7.89 -0.62
C TYR A 24 14.77 -6.82 0.18
N ASN A 25 14.19 -5.63 0.37
CA ASN A 25 14.81 -4.56 1.14
C ASN A 25 14.85 -4.87 2.64
N SER A 26 13.82 -5.53 3.19
CA SER A 26 13.82 -5.97 4.58
C SER A 26 14.93 -6.99 4.85
N GLU A 27 15.09 -7.98 3.97
CA GLU A 27 16.17 -8.98 4.05
C GLU A 27 17.56 -8.34 3.91
N GLY A 28 17.66 -7.25 3.13
CA GLY A 28 18.88 -6.45 2.97
C GLY A 28 19.13 -5.43 4.09
N GLY A 29 18.34 -5.41 5.17
CA GLY A 29 18.48 -4.47 6.30
C GLY A 29 18.06 -3.03 5.97
N LYS A 30 17.38 -2.79 4.84
CA LYS A 30 16.89 -1.48 4.41
C LYS A 30 15.44 -1.27 4.87
N HIS A 31 15.25 -1.28 6.18
CA HIS A 31 13.91 -1.31 6.79
C HIS A 31 13.05 -0.09 6.46
N HIS A 32 13.62 1.11 6.37
CA HIS A 32 12.89 2.31 5.95
C HIS A 32 12.29 2.16 4.54
N LEU A 33 13.04 1.56 3.61
CA LEU A 33 12.62 1.37 2.23
C LEU A 33 11.60 0.24 2.12
N ALA A 34 11.75 -0.82 2.92
CA ALA A 34 10.73 -1.86 3.05
C ALA A 34 9.40 -1.29 3.56
N CYS A 35 9.43 -0.45 4.61
CA CYS A 35 8.23 0.22 5.12
C CYS A 35 7.57 1.11 4.05
N PHE A 36 8.38 1.87 3.28
CA PHE A 36 7.88 2.70 2.19
C PHE A 36 7.19 1.87 1.10
N LEU A 37 7.86 0.80 0.64
CA LEU A 37 7.35 -0.06 -0.40
C LEU A 37 6.10 -0.85 0.04
N SER A 38 6.01 -1.22 1.33
CA SER A 38 4.79 -1.78 1.91
C SER A 38 3.61 -0.80 1.85
N GLN A 39 3.82 0.48 2.19
CA GLN A 39 2.75 1.49 2.02
C GLN A 39 2.38 1.66 0.54
N GLN A 40 3.38 1.73 -0.36
CA GLN A 40 3.15 1.90 -1.80
C GLN A 40 2.41 0.71 -2.43
N ALA A 41 2.73 -0.52 -2.01
CA ALA A 41 2.05 -1.73 -2.46
C ALA A 41 0.57 -1.69 -2.07
N ALA A 42 0.27 -1.43 -0.80
CA ALA A 42 -1.11 -1.28 -0.33
C ALA A 42 -1.85 -0.16 -1.09
N GLU A 43 -1.22 1.01 -1.26
CA GLU A 43 -1.84 2.16 -1.95
C GLU A 43 -2.20 1.80 -3.38
N LYS A 44 -1.25 1.24 -4.13
CA LYS A 44 -1.44 0.86 -5.53
C LYS A 44 -2.48 -0.25 -5.67
N ALA A 45 -2.57 -1.18 -4.71
CA ALA A 45 -3.62 -2.18 -4.70
C ALA A 45 -5.01 -1.53 -4.59
N VAL A 46 -5.25 -0.69 -3.58
CA VAL A 46 -6.57 -0.04 -3.40
C VAL A 46 -6.91 0.88 -4.58
N LYS A 47 -5.93 1.63 -5.13
CA LYS A 47 -6.13 2.40 -6.36
C LYS A 47 -6.49 1.49 -7.54
N GLY A 48 -5.78 0.37 -7.69
CA GLY A 48 -6.07 -0.64 -8.70
C GLY A 48 -7.50 -1.18 -8.61
N TYR A 49 -8.01 -1.40 -7.40
CA TYR A 49 -9.42 -1.75 -7.19
C TYR A 49 -10.36 -0.64 -7.67
N LEU A 50 -10.13 0.62 -7.29
CA LEU A 50 -10.97 1.75 -7.69
C LEU A 50 -11.02 1.91 -9.22
N TYR A 51 -9.86 1.85 -9.89
CA TYR A 51 -9.79 1.83 -11.36
C TYR A 51 -10.54 0.63 -11.94
N PHE A 52 -10.37 -0.56 -11.37
CA PHE A 52 -11.08 -1.76 -11.81
C PHE A 52 -12.61 -1.63 -11.68
N ARG A 53 -13.10 -0.86 -10.69
CA ARG A 53 -14.52 -0.55 -10.51
C ARG A 53 -15.02 0.61 -11.38
N GLY A 54 -14.14 1.20 -12.18
CA GLY A 54 -14.49 2.19 -13.19
C GLY A 54 -14.25 3.65 -12.79
N ALA A 55 -13.53 3.92 -11.70
CA ALA A 55 -13.09 5.28 -11.39
C ALA A 55 -12.20 5.81 -12.53
N GLU A 56 -12.44 7.05 -12.98
CA GLU A 56 -11.65 7.68 -14.05
C GLU A 56 -10.34 8.24 -13.50
N ASP A 57 -10.39 8.90 -12.34
CA ASP A 57 -9.23 9.42 -11.64
C ASP A 57 -9.23 9.00 -10.17
N VAL A 58 -8.07 8.59 -9.67
CA VAL A 58 -7.86 8.21 -8.26
C VAL A 58 -6.64 8.96 -7.73
N TRP A 59 -6.86 9.85 -6.75
CA TRP A 59 -5.85 10.77 -6.24
C TRP A 59 -5.52 10.49 -4.77
N GLY A 60 -4.45 11.13 -4.28
CA GLY A 60 -4.06 11.04 -2.87
C GLY A 60 -3.25 9.79 -2.54
N HIS A 61 -2.76 9.73 -1.30
CA HIS A 61 -1.88 8.67 -0.80
C HIS A 61 -2.39 8.04 0.51
N SER A 62 -3.44 8.60 1.11
CA SER A 62 -4.00 8.03 2.34
C SER A 62 -4.80 6.77 2.01
N LEU A 63 -4.35 5.64 2.54
CA LEU A 63 -5.09 4.40 2.51
C LEU A 63 -6.42 4.50 3.25
N SER A 64 -6.49 5.30 4.31
CA SER A 64 -7.76 5.55 4.99
C SER A 64 -8.81 6.16 4.04
N ASP A 65 -8.42 7.18 3.26
CA ASP A 65 -9.32 7.85 2.33
C ASP A 65 -9.63 6.95 1.12
N LEU A 66 -8.61 6.29 0.55
CA LEU A 66 -8.80 5.36 -0.56
C LEU A 66 -9.71 4.17 -0.20
N CYS A 67 -9.60 3.63 1.02
CA CYS A 67 -10.51 2.59 1.50
C CYS A 67 -11.94 3.13 1.69
N GLU A 68 -12.09 4.40 2.07
CA GLU A 68 -13.42 5.02 2.19
C GLU A 68 -14.09 5.20 0.83
N ASP A 69 -13.32 5.61 -0.19
CA ASP A 69 -13.79 5.66 -1.58
C ASP A 69 -14.15 4.27 -2.09
N ALA A 70 -13.30 3.27 -1.82
CA ALA A 70 -13.53 1.88 -2.24
C ALA A 70 -14.78 1.27 -1.57
N LYS A 71 -15.11 1.71 -0.36
CA LYS A 71 -16.31 1.29 0.37
C LYS A 71 -17.60 1.61 -0.38
N LEU A 72 -17.60 2.64 -1.23
CA LEU A 72 -18.75 2.98 -2.09
C LEU A 72 -19.09 1.86 -3.08
N PHE A 73 -18.12 1.01 -3.42
CA PHE A 73 -18.27 -0.13 -4.32
C PHE A 73 -18.42 -1.46 -3.58
N GLU A 74 -17.80 -1.59 -2.40
CA GLU A 74 -17.87 -2.80 -1.58
C GLU A 74 -17.59 -2.54 -0.09
N MET A 75 -18.56 -2.86 0.77
CA MET A 75 -18.53 -2.53 2.19
C MET A 75 -17.36 -3.18 2.98
N PHE A 76 -16.81 -4.30 2.50
CA PHE A 76 -15.70 -4.98 3.17
C PHE A 76 -14.41 -4.15 3.24
N PHE A 77 -14.30 -3.07 2.46
CA PHE A 77 -13.20 -2.12 2.63
C PHE A 77 -13.22 -1.40 3.99
N ASP A 78 -14.37 -1.33 4.67
CA ASP A 78 -14.46 -0.82 6.05
C ASP A 78 -13.69 -1.72 7.03
N THR A 79 -13.70 -3.04 6.78
CA THR A 79 -12.99 -4.02 7.62
C THR A 79 -11.48 -3.92 7.48
N ILE A 80 -10.95 -3.74 6.26
CA ILE A 80 -9.49 -3.68 6.03
C ILE A 80 -8.89 -2.29 6.31
N LYS A 81 -9.73 -1.25 6.42
CA LYS A 81 -9.30 0.14 6.60
C LYS A 81 -8.44 0.34 7.85
N SER A 82 -8.73 -0.36 8.95
CA SER A 82 -7.96 -0.25 10.20
C SER A 82 -6.51 -0.70 10.05
N GLU A 83 -6.28 -1.71 9.21
CA GLU A 83 -4.99 -2.30 8.88
C GLU A 83 -4.28 -1.39 7.89
N ALA A 84 -4.97 -1.00 6.82
CA ALA A 84 -4.41 -0.19 5.75
C ALA A 84 -3.93 1.18 6.27
N ARG A 85 -4.73 1.88 7.09
CA ARG A 85 -4.36 3.22 7.60
C ARG A 85 -3.10 3.22 8.47
N GLN A 86 -2.71 2.09 9.05
CA GLN A 86 -1.48 2.02 9.85
C GLN A 86 -0.21 2.22 9.00
N LEU A 87 -0.32 1.98 7.69
CA LEU A 87 0.77 2.17 6.73
C LEU A 87 0.95 3.62 6.31
N ASP A 88 -0.07 4.49 6.43
CA ASP A 88 -0.02 5.90 5.98
C ASP A 88 1.15 6.67 6.59
N LYS A 89 1.51 6.33 7.83
CA LYS A 89 2.65 6.92 8.54
C LYS A 89 3.98 6.74 7.76
N TYR A 90 4.12 5.64 7.01
CA TYR A 90 5.33 5.32 6.28
C TYR A 90 5.48 6.11 4.97
N PHE A 91 4.45 6.82 4.49
CA PHE A 91 4.56 7.56 3.25
C PHE A 91 5.62 8.66 3.32
N GLU A 92 5.64 9.50 4.35
CA GLU A 92 6.59 10.63 4.44
C GLU A 92 7.80 10.32 5.32
N MET A 93 7.59 9.67 6.46
CA MET A 93 8.64 9.44 7.46
C MET A 93 9.80 8.58 6.96
N THR A 94 9.57 7.71 5.98
CA THR A 94 10.59 6.82 5.40
C THR A 94 11.47 7.51 4.35
N ARG A 95 11.15 8.75 3.98
CA ARG A 95 11.80 9.50 2.89
C ARG A 95 12.40 10.82 3.31
N TYR A 96 11.74 11.55 4.22
CA TYR A 96 12.09 12.93 4.51
C TYR A 96 12.47 13.11 5.99
N PRO A 97 13.72 13.54 6.29
CA PRO A 97 14.17 13.75 7.67
C PRO A 97 13.31 14.71 8.50
N GLN A 98 12.61 15.67 7.88
CA GLN A 98 11.81 16.66 8.62
C GLN A 98 10.63 16.08 9.41
N PHE A 99 10.21 14.84 9.12
CA PHE A 99 9.12 14.16 9.84
C PHE A 99 9.65 13.26 10.97
N LEU A 100 10.95 13.30 11.23
CA LEU A 100 11.58 12.55 12.31
C LEU A 100 11.99 13.49 13.45
N PRO A 101 12.01 13.00 14.71
CA PRO A 101 12.57 13.76 15.82
C PRO A 101 14.07 14.10 15.65
N GLY A 102 14.78 13.34 14.82
CA GLY A 102 16.19 13.53 14.49
C GLY A 102 16.72 12.41 13.59
N GLY A 103 17.97 12.53 13.14
CA GLY A 103 18.61 11.55 12.26
C GLY A 103 18.07 11.55 10.83
N ILE A 104 18.20 10.42 10.15
CA ILE A 104 17.71 10.20 8.78
C ILE A 104 16.81 8.96 8.72
N PRO A 105 15.89 8.88 7.73
CA PRO A 105 14.99 7.73 7.62
C PRO A 105 15.68 6.37 7.59
N SER A 106 16.84 6.23 6.95
CA SER A 106 17.55 4.95 6.88
C SER A 106 18.05 4.41 8.23
N GLU A 107 18.06 5.24 9.27
CA GLU A 107 18.47 4.89 10.64
C GLU A 107 17.29 4.78 11.61
N ALA A 108 16.09 5.19 11.19
CA ALA A 108 14.94 5.40 12.08
C ALA A 108 13.97 4.21 12.16
N PHE A 109 14.17 3.18 11.33
CA PHE A 109 13.30 2.01 11.24
C PHE A 109 14.10 0.73 11.43
N GLU A 110 13.52 -0.21 12.16
CA GLU A 110 14.13 -1.49 12.49
C GLU A 110 13.39 -2.66 11.82
N ALA A 111 13.91 -3.88 11.99
CA ALA A 111 13.33 -5.09 11.41
C ALA A 111 11.84 -5.25 11.78
N ALA A 112 11.48 -5.00 13.04
CA ALA A 112 10.11 -5.10 13.51
C ALA A 112 9.15 -4.13 12.79
N ASP A 113 9.63 -2.94 12.39
CA ASP A 113 8.81 -1.98 11.65
C ASP A 113 8.50 -2.48 10.25
N SER A 114 9.53 -2.99 9.54
CA SER A 114 9.36 -3.50 8.18
C SER A 114 8.58 -4.81 8.16
N GLU A 115 8.79 -5.71 9.13
CA GLU A 115 8.00 -6.94 9.27
C GLU A 115 6.52 -6.61 9.43
N ARG A 116 6.19 -5.72 10.38
CA ARG A 116 4.82 -5.29 10.61
C ARG A 116 4.21 -4.59 9.39
N ALA A 117 4.98 -3.76 8.69
CA ALA A 117 4.53 -3.08 7.49
C ALA A 117 4.21 -4.07 6.36
N MET A 118 5.06 -5.08 6.17
CA MET A 118 4.86 -6.11 5.15
C MET A 118 3.62 -6.96 5.44
N GLU A 119 3.41 -7.38 6.68
CA GLU A 119 2.21 -8.13 7.08
C GLU A 119 0.93 -7.35 6.75
N LEU A 120 0.88 -6.07 7.13
CA LEU A 120 -0.25 -5.19 6.84
C LEU A 120 -0.46 -5.00 5.34
N SER A 121 0.63 -4.77 4.60
CA SER A 121 0.55 -4.60 3.15
C SER A 121 0.08 -5.88 2.46
N GLU A 122 0.55 -7.05 2.89
CA GLU A 122 0.15 -8.33 2.33
C GLU A 122 -1.35 -8.59 2.54
N LEU A 123 -1.89 -8.26 3.72
CA LEU A 123 -3.33 -8.33 3.98
C LEU A 123 -4.12 -7.47 2.99
N VAL A 124 -3.71 -6.21 2.78
CA VAL A 124 -4.40 -5.29 1.85
C VAL A 124 -4.29 -5.74 0.40
N VAL A 125 -3.09 -6.13 -0.05
CA VAL A 125 -2.85 -6.57 -1.43
C VAL A 125 -3.63 -7.83 -1.75
N ASN A 126 -3.61 -8.84 -0.87
CA ASN A 126 -4.37 -10.07 -1.06
C ASN A 126 -5.88 -9.82 -1.05
N PHE A 127 -6.37 -8.99 -0.12
CA PHE A 127 -7.77 -8.58 -0.07
C PHE A 127 -8.25 -7.98 -1.38
N VAL A 128 -7.45 -7.11 -2.02
CA VAL A 128 -7.78 -6.53 -3.33
C VAL A 128 -7.70 -7.57 -4.45
N LYS A 129 -6.65 -8.41 -4.47
CA LYS A 129 -6.45 -9.41 -5.53
C LYS A 129 -7.64 -10.35 -5.67
N GLU A 130 -8.18 -10.83 -4.55
CA GLU A 130 -9.37 -11.69 -4.51
C GLU A 130 -10.60 -11.05 -5.16
N ARG A 131 -10.62 -9.72 -5.32
CA ARG A 131 -11.75 -8.95 -5.89
C ARG A 131 -11.57 -8.55 -7.34
N VAL A 132 -10.34 -8.61 -7.86
CA VAL A 132 -10.02 -8.14 -9.22
C VAL A 132 -9.48 -9.25 -10.13
N MET A 133 -8.99 -10.36 -9.57
CA MET A 133 -8.34 -11.48 -10.28
C MET A 133 -8.91 -12.83 -9.79
N PRO A 134 -10.15 -13.19 -10.17
CA PRO A 134 -10.70 -14.51 -9.84
C PRO A 134 -10.03 -15.64 -10.62
#